data_AF-A0A973B902-F1
#
_entry.id   AF-A0A973B902-F1
#
_cell.length_a   1.000
_cell.length_b   1.000
_cell.length_c   1.000
_cell.angle_alpha   90.00
_cell.angle_beta   90.00
_cell.angle_gamma   90.00
#
_symmetry.space_group_name_H-M   'P 1'
#
loop_
_entity.id
_entity.type
_entity.pdbx_description
1 polymer ?
#
loop_
_entity_poly.entity_id
_entity_poly.type
_entity_poly.pdbx_seq_one_letter_code
_entity_poly.pdbx_strand_id
1 'polypeptide(L)'
;MVFDFSVALTWILFLALFPIAYFWLRRVWRILVLRDFTEVALKRGESPPNPEKFAPYDMLANLISGTVIVVVILSVLWGALDYSTWSAIAGSTIWCKFFFNFALSRHAHGKLGVQEK
;
A
#
# COMPACT_ATOMS: atom_id res chain seq x y z
N MET A 1 17.82 -27.39 -10.14
CA MET A 1 18.01 -25.94 -10.26
C MET A 1 19.20 -25.57 -9.39
N VAL A 2 20.21 -24.89 -9.95
CA VAL A 2 21.28 -24.34 -9.12
C VAL A 2 20.70 -23.15 -8.36
N PHE A 3 20.85 -23.14 -7.04
CA PHE A 3 20.47 -22.00 -6.24
C PHE A 3 21.53 -20.92 -6.44
N ASP A 4 21.20 -19.92 -7.26
CA ASP A 4 22.04 -18.76 -7.51
C ASP A 4 21.43 -17.50 -6.88
N PHE A 5 22.17 -16.40 -6.97
CA PHE A 5 21.76 -15.12 -6.42
C PHE A 5 20.44 -14.61 -7.00
N SER A 6 20.16 -14.87 -8.29
CA SER A 6 18.95 -14.40 -8.97
C SER A 6 17.71 -15.13 -8.43
N VAL A 7 17.81 -16.45 -8.25
CA VAL A 7 16.76 -17.27 -7.64
C VAL A 7 16.50 -16.79 -6.21
N ALA A 8 17.54 -16.59 -5.40
CA ALA A 8 17.40 -16.10 -4.04
C ALA A 8 16.67 -14.73 -3.97
N LEU A 9 17.07 -13.78 -4.82
CA LEU A 9 16.46 -12.46 -4.88
C LEU A 9 14.98 -12.52 -5.28
N THR A 10 14.65 -13.36 -6.26
CA THR A 10 13.28 -13.58 -6.72
C THR A 10 12.38 -14.07 -5.59
N TRP A 11 12.85 -15.05 -4.82
CA TRP A 11 12.13 -15.55 -3.65
C TRP A 11 11.96 -14.48 -2.57
N ILE A 12 13.00 -13.70 -2.28
CA ILE A 12 12.91 -12.61 -1.29
C ILE A 12 11.86 -11.58 -1.71
N LEU A 13 11.88 -11.15 -2.98
CA LEU A 13 10.91 -10.18 -3.51
C LEU A 13 9.48 -10.74 -3.44
N PHE A 14 9.29 -12.00 -3.81
CA PHE A 14 8.00 -12.66 -3.74
C PHE A 14 7.50 -12.79 -2.29
N LEU A 15 8.36 -13.23 -1.37
CA LEU A 15 8.02 -13.36 0.04
C LEU A 15 7.73 -12.01 0.70
N ALA A 16 8.37 -10.93 0.26
CA ALA A 16 8.09 -9.57 0.74
C ALA A 16 6.66 -9.11 0.40
N LEU A 17 6.01 -9.66 -0.63
CA LEU A 17 4.64 -9.30 -0.99
C LEU A 17 3.62 -9.67 0.11
N PHE A 18 3.87 -10.76 0.84
CA PHE A 18 2.97 -11.25 1.89
C PHE A 18 2.79 -10.26 3.06
N PRO A 19 3.85 -9.82 3.76
CA PRO A 19 3.70 -8.83 4.82
C PRO A 19 3.17 -7.50 4.27
N ILE A 20 3.57 -7.09 3.05
CA ILE A 20 3.06 -5.86 2.41
C ILE A 20 1.53 -5.92 2.25
N ALA A 21 1.01 -6.99 1.65
CA ALA A 21 -0.41 -7.18 1.46
C ALA A 21 -1.16 -7.22 2.80
N TYR A 22 -0.62 -7.96 3.78
CA TYR A 22 -1.21 -8.02 5.12
C TYR A 22 -1.31 -6.64 5.77
N PHE A 23 -0.24 -5.84 5.76
CA PHE A 23 -0.27 -4.51 6.37
C PHE A 23 -1.27 -3.57 5.69
N TRP A 24 -1.37 -3.60 4.37
CA TRP A 24 -2.31 -2.75 3.65
C TRP A 24 -3.76 -3.16 3.90
N LEU A 25 -4.09 -4.46 3.83
CA LEU A 25 -5.45 -4.94 4.10
C LEU A 25 -5.84 -4.80 5.58
N ARG A 26 -4.89 -4.99 6.51
CA ARG A 26 -5.09 -4.69 7.94
C ARG A 26 -5.45 -3.22 8.15
N ARG A 27 -4.82 -2.30 7.42
CA ARG A 27 -5.14 -0.87 7.51
C ARG A 27 -6.55 -0.58 6.99
N VAL A 28 -6.98 -1.23 5.91
CA VAL A 28 -8.37 -1.14 5.43
C VAL A 28 -9.34 -1.58 6.51
N TRP A 29 -9.08 -2.72 7.17
CA TRP A 29 -9.91 -3.21 8.27
C TRP A 29 -10.02 -2.21 9.42
N ARG A 30 -8.90 -1.59 9.81
CA ARG A 30 -8.89 -0.56 10.86
C ARG A 30 -9.75 0.66 10.50
N ILE A 31 -9.65 1.15 9.27
CA ILE A 31 -10.41 2.33 8.82
C ILE A 31 -11.89 1.99 8.67
N LEU A 32 -12.22 0.86 8.03
CA LEU A 32 -13.59 0.51 7.66
C LEU A 32 -14.40 -0.05 8.83
N VAL A 33 -13.83 -0.98 9.60
CA VAL A 33 -14.54 -1.72 10.65
C VAL A 33 -14.31 -1.11 12.03
N LEU A 34 -13.05 -0.82 12.38
CA LEU A 34 -12.71 -0.25 13.69
C LEU A 34 -12.89 1.27 13.73
N ARG A 35 -13.13 1.93 12.58
CA ARG A 35 -13.22 3.39 12.44
C ARG A 35 -12.03 4.12 13.07
N ASP A 36 -10.87 3.51 13.01
CA ASP A 36 -9.62 4.03 13.54
C ASP A 36 -8.88 4.81 12.43
N PHE A 37 -8.83 6.13 12.59
CA PHE A 37 -8.26 7.05 11.61
C PHE A 37 -6.84 7.52 11.97
N THR A 38 -6.22 6.96 13.03
CA THR A 38 -4.88 7.38 13.47
C THR A 38 -3.80 7.12 12.40
N GLU A 39 -4.02 6.14 11.51
CA GLU A 39 -3.06 5.79 10.46
C GLU A 39 -3.35 6.44 9.10
N VAL A 40 -4.32 7.35 9.03
CA VAL A 40 -4.76 7.97 7.77
C VAL A 40 -3.82 9.11 7.37
N ALA A 41 -3.36 9.10 6.12
CA ALA A 41 -2.62 10.20 5.51
C ALA A 41 -1.42 10.68 6.35
N LEU A 42 -0.70 9.74 6.96
CA LEU A 42 0.41 10.01 7.87
C LEU A 42 1.48 10.89 7.22
N LYS A 43 1.96 11.88 7.97
CA LYS A 43 3.14 12.67 7.65
C LYS A 43 4.09 12.61 8.83
N ARG A 44 5.28 12.01 8.64
CA ARG A 44 6.26 11.81 9.72
C ARG A 44 5.70 11.10 10.97
N GLY A 45 4.70 10.23 10.78
CA GLY A 45 4.06 9.51 11.88
C GLY A 45 2.86 10.22 12.52
N GLU A 46 2.53 11.43 12.09
CA GLU A 46 1.36 12.18 12.59
C GLU A 46 0.20 12.16 11.60
N SER A 47 -1.01 12.01 12.15
CA SER A 47 -2.28 12.12 11.44
C SER A 47 -2.61 13.61 11.16
N PRO A 48 -3.31 13.95 10.08
CA PRO A 48 -3.75 15.32 9.81
C PRO A 48 -4.81 15.81 10.81
N PRO A 49 -5.10 17.14 10.88
CA PRO A 49 -6.08 17.71 11.81
C PRO A 49 -7.52 17.19 11.65
N ASN A 50 -7.91 16.80 10.44
CA ASN A 50 -9.21 16.17 10.16
C ASN A 50 -9.00 14.90 9.31
N PRO A 51 -8.69 13.76 9.94
CA PRO A 51 -8.35 12.53 9.23
C PRO A 51 -9.57 11.84 8.62
N GLU A 52 -10.77 12.04 9.18
CA GLU A 52 -12.01 11.43 8.68
C GLU A 52 -12.30 11.83 7.22
N LYS A 53 -12.03 13.09 6.88
CA LYS A 53 -12.18 13.59 5.50
C LYS A 53 -11.30 12.83 4.49
N PHE A 54 -10.13 12.38 4.91
CA PHE A 54 -9.15 11.71 4.04
C PHE A 54 -9.18 10.18 4.15
N ALA A 55 -9.91 9.64 5.12
CA ALA A 55 -10.02 8.22 5.37
C ALA A 55 -10.50 7.40 4.16
N PRO A 56 -11.50 7.83 3.38
CA PRO A 56 -11.93 7.07 2.20
C PRO A 56 -10.83 6.91 1.15
N TYR A 57 -10.00 7.94 0.95
CA TYR A 57 -8.92 7.91 -0.05
C TYR A 57 -7.78 6.99 0.38
N ASP A 58 -7.34 7.06 1.64
CA ASP A 58 -6.30 6.16 2.13
C ASP A 58 -6.82 4.72 2.21
N MET A 59 -8.09 4.52 2.59
CA MET A 59 -8.74 3.21 2.57
C MET A 59 -8.73 2.61 1.16
N LEU A 60 -9.19 3.37 0.15
CA LEU A 60 -9.22 2.91 -1.24
C LEU A 60 -7.81 2.59 -1.75
N ALA A 61 -6.83 3.43 -1.43
CA ALA A 61 -5.45 3.18 -1.83
C ALA A 61 -4.89 1.88 -1.23
N ASN A 62 -5.12 1.62 0.06
CA ASN A 62 -4.68 0.37 0.68
C ASN A 62 -5.50 -0.85 0.21
N LEU A 63 -6.79 -0.70 -0.06
CA LEU A 63 -7.64 -1.77 -0.56
C LEU A 63 -7.25 -2.19 -1.97
N ILE A 64 -7.18 -1.24 -2.91
CA ILE A 64 -6.84 -1.52 -4.31
C ILE A 64 -5.45 -2.14 -4.38
N SER A 65 -4.46 -1.51 -3.73
CA SER A 65 -3.08 -2.01 -3.75
C SER A 65 -2.96 -3.38 -3.06
N GLY A 66 -3.61 -3.56 -1.89
CA GLY A 66 -3.62 -4.83 -1.18
C GLY A 66 -4.24 -5.96 -2.00
N THR A 67 -5.38 -5.71 -2.65
CA THR A 67 -6.03 -6.68 -3.53
C THR A 67 -5.17 -7.02 -4.74
N VAL A 68 -4.54 -6.05 -5.40
CA VAL A 68 -3.63 -6.32 -6.53
C VAL A 68 -2.48 -7.21 -6.09
N ILE A 69 -1.84 -6.94 -4.95
CA ILE A 69 -0.74 -7.78 -4.45
C ILE A 69 -1.23 -9.19 -4.10
N VAL A 70 -2.42 -9.36 -3.52
CA VAL A 70 -3.01 -10.68 -3.27
C VAL A 70 -3.22 -11.44 -4.59
N VAL A 71 -3.79 -10.79 -5.61
CA VAL A 71 -3.98 -11.40 -6.93
C VAL A 71 -2.64 -11.82 -7.54
N VAL A 72 -1.60 -11.00 -7.42
CA VAL A 72 -0.24 -11.35 -7.86
C VAL A 72 0.29 -12.57 -7.12
N ILE A 73 0.15 -12.61 -5.78
CA ILE A 73 0.59 -13.75 -4.97
C ILE A 73 -0.09 -15.04 -5.45
N LEU A 74 -1.42 -15.03 -5.56
CA LEU A 74 -2.17 -16.19 -6.02
C LEU A 74 -1.76 -16.59 -7.44
N SER A 75 -1.56 -15.64 -8.35
CA SER A 75 -1.18 -15.92 -9.73
C SER A 75 0.21 -16.58 -9.83
N VAL A 76 1.17 -16.15 -9.01
CA VAL A 76 2.51 -16.78 -8.94
C VAL A 76 2.42 -18.18 -8.35
N LEU A 77 1.63 -18.39 -7.29
CA LEU A 77 1.41 -19.73 -6.72
C LEU A 77 0.75 -20.69 -7.72
N TRP A 78 -0.11 -20.19 -8.61
CA TRP A 78 -0.71 -20.95 -9.71
C TRP A 78 0.21 -21.16 -10.91
N GLY A 79 1.40 -20.55 -10.93
CA GLY A 79 2.30 -20.58 -12.09
C GLY A 79 1.78 -19.81 -13.30
N ALA A 80 0.85 -18.87 -13.10
CA ALA A 80 0.18 -18.15 -14.18
C ALA A 80 0.96 -16.94 -14.71
N LEU A 81 1.95 -16.42 -13.95
CA LEU A 81 2.74 -15.25 -14.32
C LEU A 81 4.24 -15.54 -14.23
N ASP A 82 4.96 -15.16 -15.28
CA ASP A 82 6.42 -15.17 -15.27
C ASP A 82 6.99 -14.03 -14.40
N TYR A 83 8.30 -14.11 -14.11
CA TYR A 83 9.00 -13.14 -13.27
C TYR A 83 8.86 -11.70 -13.74
N SER A 84 9.04 -11.44 -15.03
CA SER A 84 9.00 -10.09 -15.58
C SER A 84 7.62 -9.47 -15.41
N THR A 85 6.57 -10.27 -15.61
CA THR A 85 5.18 -9.82 -15.53
C THR A 85 4.77 -9.55 -14.08
N TRP A 86 4.96 -10.51 -13.17
CA TRP A 86 4.51 -10.32 -11.79
C TRP A 86 5.32 -9.23 -11.06
N SER A 87 6.63 -9.16 -11.31
CA SER A 87 7.49 -8.15 -10.69
C SER A 87 7.16 -6.74 -11.18
N ALA A 88 6.80 -6.58 -12.46
CA ALA A 88 6.32 -5.31 -13.00
C ALA A 88 5.00 -4.88 -12.36
N ILE A 89 4.02 -5.78 -12.22
CA ILE A 89 2.73 -5.48 -11.59
C ILE A 89 2.93 -5.12 -10.11
N ALA A 90 3.65 -5.94 -9.36
CA ALA A 90 3.90 -5.70 -7.94
C ALA A 90 4.69 -4.41 -7.72
N GLY A 91 5.79 -4.22 -8.46
CA GLY A 91 6.65 -3.04 -8.35
C GLY A 91 5.91 -1.75 -8.69
N SER A 92 5.20 -1.72 -9.82
CA SER A 92 4.41 -0.53 -10.22
C SER A 92 3.31 -0.22 -9.20
N THR A 93 2.58 -1.23 -8.70
CA THR A 93 1.56 -1.06 -7.66
C THR A 93 2.14 -0.43 -6.40
N ILE A 94 3.28 -0.96 -5.93
CA ILE A 94 3.99 -0.44 -4.76
C ILE A 94 4.38 1.03 -4.98
N TRP A 95 5.02 1.36 -6.10
CA TRP A 95 5.45 2.73 -6.39
C TRP A 95 4.28 3.70 -6.55
N CYS A 96 3.24 3.33 -7.29
CA CYS A 96 2.04 4.14 -7.44
C CYS A 96 1.40 4.43 -6.08
N LYS A 97 1.32 3.42 -5.21
CA LYS A 97 0.78 3.57 -3.86
C LYS A 97 1.64 4.48 -2.99
N PHE A 98 2.97 4.38 -3.08
CA PHE A 98 3.87 5.30 -2.39
C PHE A 98 3.70 6.75 -2.84
N PHE A 99 3.64 7.00 -4.15
CA PHE A 99 3.42 8.34 -4.68
C PHE A 99 2.05 8.91 -4.31
N PHE A 100 1.01 8.07 -4.36
CA PHE A 100 -0.33 8.47 -3.92
C PHE A 100 -0.34 8.87 -2.44
N ASN A 101 0.22 8.03 -1.55
CA ASN A 101 0.28 8.33 -0.13
C ASN A 101 1.11 9.58 0.16
N PHE A 102 2.19 9.79 -0.59
CA PHE A 102 3.02 10.99 -0.50
C PHE A 102 2.25 12.27 -0.87
N ALA A 103 1.42 12.22 -1.92
CA ALA A 103 0.57 13.32 -2.34
C ALA A 103 -0.58 13.55 -1.35
N LEU A 104 -1.26 12.49 -0.92
CA LEU A 104 -2.37 12.54 0.05
C LEU A 104 -1.91 13.12 1.39
N SER A 105 -0.77 12.67 1.91
CA SER A 105 -0.17 13.19 3.13
C SER A 105 0.10 14.71 3.05
N ARG A 106 0.56 15.22 1.91
CA ARG A 106 0.77 16.66 1.71
C ARG A 106 -0.53 17.43 1.58
N HIS A 107 -1.50 16.87 0.88
CA HIS A 107 -2.79 17.49 0.70
C HIS A 107 -3.55 17.58 2.04
N ALA A 108 -3.48 16.52 2.85
CA ALA A 108 -4.15 16.44 4.15
C ALA A 108 -3.49 17.30 5.24
N HIS A 109 -2.16 17.44 5.20
CA HIS A 109 -1.39 18.32 6.11
C HIS A 109 -1.16 19.73 5.55
N GLY A 110 -1.59 19.99 4.32
CA GLY A 110 -1.46 21.28 3.69
C GLY A 110 -2.38 22.27 4.38
N LYS A 111 -1.81 23.27 5.07
CA LYS A 111 -2.56 24.45 5.54
C LYS A 111 -2.98 25.31 4.34
N LEU A 112 -3.88 24.81 3.50
CA LEU A 112 -4.58 25.65 2.53
C LEU A 112 -5.85 26.19 3.21
N GLY A 113 -5.65 27.23 4.02
CA GLY A 113 -6.64 28.31 4.16
C GLY A 113 -7.78 28.15 5.16
N VAL A 114 -7.52 27.81 6.43
CA VAL A 114 -8.38 28.30 7.51
C VAL A 114 -7.51 29.12 8.46
N GLN A 115 -7.54 30.44 8.28
CA GLN A 115 -7.24 31.35 9.36
C GLN A 115 -8.37 31.19 10.38
N GLU A 116 -8.06 30.69 11.57
CA GLU A 116 -8.92 30.91 12.72
C GLU A 116 -8.88 32.43 13.01
N LYS A 117 -10.04 33.07 12.86
CA LYS A 117 -10.36 34.35 13.49
C LYS A 117 -11.13 34.07 14.77
#